data_AF-A0A1G1C617-F1
#
_entry.id   AF-A0A1G1C617-F1
#
_cell.length_a   1.000
_cell.length_b   1.000
_cell.length_c   1.000
_cell.angle_alpha   90.00
_cell.angle_beta   90.00
_cell.angle_gamma   90.00
#
_symmetry.space_group_name_H-M   'P 1'
#
loop_
_entity.id
_entity.type
_entity.pdbx_description
1 polymer ?
#
loop_
_entity_poly.entity_id
_entity_poly.type
_entity_poly.pdbx_seq_one_letter_code
_entity_poly.pdbx_strand_id
1 'polypeptide(L)'
;MAREFASEELGIGKESESTPHPLKLYIAGPFDQRDQIRVMMTEIEGMGHQIIYDWTDHLPIKPYEENKKLATKYAKEDHQAAANCDVFVLLPGESGGTTRFSELGMALGSRKVKRIFIVGPGENRSVSFFDPKVERLKSPEELIENISLIKTQKPLLTERQLEVLILYAQGKIIQEIADELNISFNTVKAHLYQSFPPGICQRLGIGQTRIKGITRTRVVIEALQRGIISLDEIITSPYHETSREHSEVDDW
;
A
#
# COMPACT_ATOMS: atom_id res chain seq x y z
N MET A 1 -6.63 60.02 -5.55
CA MET A 1 -7.59 59.69 -4.47
C MET A 1 -8.39 58.47 -4.92
N ALA A 2 -8.91 57.67 -3.98
CA ALA A 2 -9.30 56.25 -4.17
C ALA A 2 -8.04 55.36 -4.42
N ARG A 3 -7.65 54.33 -3.63
CA ARG A 3 -8.31 53.48 -2.62
C ARG A 3 -9.53 52.72 -3.16
N GLU A 4 -9.79 51.45 -2.91
CA GLU A 4 -9.03 50.32 -2.32
C GLU A 4 -8.90 49.23 -3.43
N PHE A 5 -8.37 48.00 -3.30
CA PHE A 5 -8.09 47.09 -2.17
C PHE A 5 -6.77 46.30 -2.37
N ALA A 6 -6.49 45.32 -1.52
CA ALA A 6 -5.37 44.37 -1.63
C ALA A 6 -5.77 43.08 -2.37
N SER A 7 -4.83 42.51 -3.13
CA SER A 7 -4.87 41.12 -3.61
C SER A 7 -3.74 40.32 -2.97
N GLU A 8 -3.84 40.18 -1.65
CA GLU A 8 -3.04 39.30 -0.82
C GLU A 8 -4.05 38.39 -0.09
N GLU A 9 -3.68 37.13 0.16
CA GLU A 9 -4.61 36.02 0.52
C GLU A 9 -5.53 35.50 -0.61
N LEU A 10 -4.92 34.74 -1.54
CA LEU A 10 -5.45 33.41 -1.85
C LEU A 10 -4.27 32.47 -2.07
N GLY A 11 -3.70 32.02 -0.95
CA GLY A 11 -2.66 31.00 -0.92
C GLY A 11 -3.22 29.65 -1.33
N ILE A 12 -3.54 29.50 -2.62
CA ILE A 12 -3.77 28.19 -3.24
C ILE A 12 -2.41 27.48 -3.17
N GLY A 13 -2.23 26.69 -2.12
CA GLY A 13 -1.06 25.84 -1.98
C GLY A 13 -0.93 25.01 -3.25
N LYS A 14 0.27 25.00 -3.84
CA LYS A 14 0.61 24.01 -4.86
C LYS A 14 0.19 22.65 -4.30
N GLU A 15 -0.57 21.90 -5.09
CA GLU A 15 -0.93 20.53 -4.74
C GLU A 15 0.35 19.82 -4.30
N SER A 16 0.34 19.30 -3.07
CA SER A 16 1.53 18.68 -2.52
C SER A 16 1.81 17.44 -3.35
N GLU A 17 2.87 17.49 -4.17
CA GLU A 17 3.44 16.30 -4.82
C GLU A 17 3.71 15.28 -3.71
N SER A 18 2.81 14.31 -3.59
CA SER A 18 2.86 13.28 -2.57
C SER A 18 4.17 12.53 -2.73
N THR A 19 4.95 12.41 -1.65
CA THR A 19 6.22 11.68 -1.66
C THR A 19 6.01 10.28 -2.24
N PRO A 20 6.68 9.90 -3.36
CA PRO A 20 6.55 8.57 -3.92
C PRO A 20 7.08 7.53 -2.92
N HIS A 21 6.17 6.81 -2.28
CA HIS A 21 6.50 5.64 -1.48
C HIS A 21 6.78 4.44 -2.40
N PRO A 22 7.45 3.38 -1.91
CA PRO A 22 7.49 2.09 -2.59
C PRO A 22 6.09 1.66 -2.98
N LEU A 23 5.77 1.73 -4.27
CA LEU A 23 4.47 1.29 -4.78
C LEU A 23 4.27 -0.19 -4.47
N LYS A 24 3.03 -0.54 -4.12
CA LYS A 24 2.56 -1.91 -4.00
C LYS A 24 1.96 -2.32 -5.35
N LEU A 25 2.53 -3.32 -5.99
CA LEU A 25 2.07 -3.85 -7.27
C LEU A 25 1.38 -5.20 -7.08
N TYR A 26 0.40 -5.47 -7.93
CA TYR A 26 -0.18 -6.80 -8.10
C TYR A 26 -0.19 -7.17 -9.58
N ILE A 27 0.30 -8.38 -9.90
CA ILE A 27 0.49 -8.86 -11.27
C ILE A 27 -0.39 -10.09 -11.50
N ALA A 28 -1.58 -9.87 -12.04
CA ALA A 28 -2.48 -10.92 -12.47
C ALA A 28 -2.04 -11.51 -13.83
N GLY A 29 -2.14 -12.82 -13.99
CA GLY A 29 -1.76 -13.50 -15.23
C GLY A 29 -2.21 -14.96 -15.27
N PRO A 30 -1.93 -15.67 -16.37
CA PRO A 30 -2.27 -17.08 -16.48
C PRO A 30 -1.21 -17.96 -15.79
N PHE A 31 -1.65 -19.09 -15.24
CA PHE A 31 -0.82 -19.96 -14.39
C PHE A 31 0.40 -20.57 -15.09
N ASP A 32 0.34 -20.71 -16.41
CA ASP A 32 1.43 -21.16 -17.28
C ASP A 32 2.52 -20.10 -17.53
N GLN A 33 2.24 -18.82 -17.26
CA GLN A 33 3.21 -17.70 -17.34
C GLN A 33 3.83 -17.37 -15.98
N ARG A 34 3.56 -18.14 -14.91
CA ARG A 34 4.03 -17.87 -13.55
C ARG A 34 5.54 -17.61 -13.44
N ASP A 35 6.36 -18.28 -14.24
CA ASP A 35 7.82 -18.14 -14.17
C ASP A 35 8.29 -16.81 -14.81
N GLN A 36 7.61 -16.33 -15.86
CA GLN A 36 7.79 -14.97 -16.38
C GLN A 36 7.31 -13.92 -15.37
N ILE A 37 6.25 -14.21 -14.64
CA ILE A 37 5.69 -13.31 -13.62
C ILE A 37 6.63 -13.17 -12.43
N ARG A 38 7.25 -14.27 -11.96
CA ARG A 38 8.32 -14.22 -10.94
C ARG A 38 9.53 -13.38 -11.37
N VAL A 39 9.92 -13.43 -12.65
CA VAL A 39 10.99 -12.57 -13.19
C VAL A 39 10.60 -11.10 -13.10
N MET A 40 9.40 -10.72 -13.59
CA MET A 40 8.90 -9.34 -13.47
C MET A 40 8.82 -8.88 -12.00
N MET A 41 8.30 -9.73 -11.11
CA MET A 41 8.22 -9.46 -9.66
C MET A 41 9.61 -9.14 -9.10
N THR A 42 10.60 -9.99 -9.38
CA THR A 42 11.99 -9.81 -8.92
C THR A 42 12.62 -8.51 -9.45
N GLU A 43 12.39 -8.15 -10.72
CA GLU A 43 12.90 -6.90 -11.29
C GLU A 43 12.25 -5.67 -10.64
N ILE A 44 10.93 -5.71 -10.44
CA ILE A 44 10.15 -4.64 -9.80
C ILE A 44 10.58 -4.43 -8.34
N GLU A 45 10.82 -5.50 -7.59
CA GLU A 45 11.38 -5.43 -6.23
C GLU A 45 12.82 -4.90 -6.22
N GLY A 46 13.63 -5.28 -7.24
CA GLY A 46 14.96 -4.75 -7.46
C GLY A 46 15.00 -3.23 -7.70
N MET A 47 13.91 -2.63 -8.20
CA MET A 47 13.72 -1.18 -8.31
C MET A 47 13.28 -0.49 -7.01
N GLY A 48 13.06 -1.26 -5.93
CA GLY A 48 12.63 -0.75 -4.63
C GLY A 48 11.11 -0.60 -4.48
N HIS A 49 10.32 -1.27 -5.32
CA HIS A 49 8.87 -1.43 -5.15
C HIS A 49 8.54 -2.70 -4.35
N GLN A 50 7.27 -2.95 -4.09
CA GLN A 50 6.78 -4.12 -3.36
C GLN A 50 5.76 -4.90 -4.19
N ILE A 51 5.81 -6.22 -4.18
CA ILE A 51 4.71 -7.07 -4.63
C ILE A 51 3.76 -7.29 -3.44
N ILE A 52 2.49 -6.90 -3.58
CA ILE A 52 1.52 -6.98 -2.46
C ILE A 52 1.11 -8.42 -2.14
N TYR A 53 1.17 -9.31 -3.14
CA TYR A 53 0.81 -10.71 -3.04
C TYR A 53 1.40 -11.49 -4.21
N ASP A 54 2.10 -12.60 -3.91
CA ASP A 54 2.59 -13.55 -4.89
C ASP A 54 1.70 -14.80 -4.91
N TRP A 55 0.97 -14.99 -6.01
CA TRP A 55 0.13 -16.17 -6.24
C TRP A 55 0.87 -17.30 -6.98
N THR A 56 2.10 -17.09 -7.45
CA THR A 56 2.81 -18.04 -8.34
C THR A 56 3.16 -19.38 -7.68
N ASP A 57 3.09 -19.42 -6.34
CA ASP A 57 3.22 -20.62 -5.49
C ASP A 57 1.90 -21.39 -5.28
N HIS A 58 0.78 -20.93 -5.85
CA HIS A 58 -0.52 -21.60 -5.74
C HIS A 58 -0.50 -23.02 -6.30
N LEU A 59 -1.27 -23.89 -5.66
CA LEU A 59 -1.54 -25.24 -6.18
C LEU A 59 -2.66 -25.19 -7.22
N PRO A 60 -2.65 -26.10 -8.23
CA PRO A 60 -3.77 -26.24 -9.15
C PRO A 60 -5.00 -26.84 -8.42
N ILE A 61 -5.99 -26.00 -8.13
CA ILE A 61 -7.17 -26.32 -7.29
C ILE A 61 -8.45 -26.70 -8.07
N LYS A 62 -8.33 -27.16 -9.33
CA LYS A 62 -9.48 -27.68 -10.09
C LYS A 62 -9.65 -29.19 -9.80
N PRO A 63 -10.88 -29.70 -9.60
CA PRO A 63 -12.15 -28.97 -9.58
C PRO A 63 -12.38 -28.19 -8.27
N TYR A 64 -12.99 -27.01 -8.37
CA TYR A 64 -13.18 -26.11 -7.23
C TYR A 64 -14.16 -26.65 -6.17
N GLU A 65 -15.15 -27.45 -6.59
CA GLU A 65 -16.14 -28.05 -5.69
C GLU A 65 -15.53 -29.02 -4.67
N GLU A 66 -14.42 -29.66 -5.00
CA GLU A 66 -13.67 -30.56 -4.10
C GLU A 66 -12.67 -29.77 -3.24
N ASN A 67 -12.20 -28.62 -3.75
CA ASN A 67 -11.15 -27.79 -3.14
C ASN A 67 -11.69 -26.50 -2.49
N LYS A 68 -12.98 -26.46 -2.11
CA LYS A 68 -13.71 -25.24 -1.69
C LYS A 68 -12.95 -24.33 -0.73
N LYS A 69 -12.38 -24.88 0.35
CA LYS A 69 -11.64 -24.10 1.34
C LYS A 69 -10.47 -23.31 0.72
N LEU A 70 -9.71 -23.96 -0.16
CA LEU A 70 -8.54 -23.35 -0.80
C LEU A 70 -8.95 -22.41 -1.95
N ALA A 71 -10.02 -22.76 -2.69
CA ALA A 71 -10.62 -21.88 -3.69
C ALA A 71 -11.17 -20.58 -3.08
N THR A 72 -11.85 -20.65 -1.94
CA THR A 72 -12.31 -19.47 -1.19
C THR A 72 -11.14 -18.65 -0.65
N LYS A 73 -10.07 -19.31 -0.18
CA LYS A 73 -8.85 -18.63 0.30
C LYS A 73 -8.21 -17.81 -0.84
N TYR A 74 -7.84 -18.46 -1.94
CA TYR A 74 -7.18 -17.80 -3.07
C TYR A 74 -8.03 -16.67 -3.63
N ALA A 75 -9.33 -16.91 -3.90
CA ALA A 75 -10.21 -15.86 -4.41
C ALA A 75 -10.27 -14.62 -3.49
N LYS A 76 -10.27 -14.80 -2.16
CA LYS A 76 -10.22 -13.68 -1.21
C LYS A 76 -8.88 -12.93 -1.29
N GLU A 77 -7.77 -13.65 -1.32
CA GLU A 77 -6.43 -13.07 -1.36
C GLU A 77 -6.17 -12.33 -2.68
N ASP A 78 -6.49 -12.94 -3.83
CA ASP A 78 -6.41 -12.34 -5.17
C ASP A 78 -7.23 -11.05 -5.26
N HIS A 79 -8.50 -11.08 -4.81
CA HIS A 79 -9.39 -9.90 -4.83
C HIS A 79 -8.92 -8.80 -3.88
N GLN A 80 -8.39 -9.15 -2.70
CA GLN A 80 -7.85 -8.19 -1.75
C GLN A 80 -6.57 -7.54 -2.28
N ALA A 81 -5.68 -8.30 -2.92
CA ALA A 81 -4.47 -7.79 -3.57
C ALA A 81 -4.83 -6.81 -4.71
N ALA A 82 -5.69 -7.23 -5.63
CA ALA A 82 -6.14 -6.42 -6.76
C ALA A 82 -6.86 -5.11 -6.35
N ALA A 83 -7.57 -5.11 -5.22
CA ALA A 83 -8.26 -3.93 -4.73
C ALA A 83 -7.36 -2.95 -3.96
N ASN A 84 -6.24 -3.40 -3.38
CA ASN A 84 -5.43 -2.63 -2.43
C ASN A 84 -4.01 -2.29 -2.92
N CYS A 85 -3.60 -2.72 -4.11
CA CYS A 85 -2.36 -2.25 -4.75
C CYS A 85 -2.44 -0.77 -5.18
N ASP A 86 -1.29 -0.15 -5.42
CA ASP A 86 -1.16 1.16 -6.06
C ASP A 86 -1.15 1.02 -7.60
N VAL A 87 -0.58 -0.07 -8.10
CA VAL A 87 -0.55 -0.41 -9.53
C VAL A 87 -1.02 -1.84 -9.73
N PHE A 88 -2.02 -1.99 -10.60
CA PHE A 88 -2.49 -3.30 -11.05
C PHE A 88 -1.93 -3.60 -12.44
N VAL A 89 -1.48 -4.83 -12.65
CA VAL A 89 -0.96 -5.32 -13.93
C VAL A 89 -1.71 -6.59 -14.31
N LEU A 90 -2.16 -6.71 -15.56
CA LEU A 90 -2.81 -7.90 -16.09
C LEU A 90 -2.14 -8.37 -17.38
N LEU A 91 -1.69 -9.63 -17.39
CA LEU A 91 -1.32 -10.36 -18.59
C LEU A 91 -2.56 -11.13 -19.11
N PRO A 92 -3.19 -10.70 -20.22
CA PRO A 92 -4.51 -11.19 -20.65
C PRO A 92 -4.45 -12.48 -21.48
N GLY A 93 -3.34 -13.24 -21.35
CA GLY A 93 -2.85 -14.29 -22.26
C GLY A 93 -3.86 -15.32 -22.74
N GLU A 94 -3.46 -16.08 -23.78
CA GLU A 94 -4.37 -16.93 -24.56
C GLU A 94 -5.18 -17.90 -23.69
N SER A 95 -4.46 -18.68 -22.90
CA SER A 95 -4.88 -19.49 -21.74
C SER A 95 -5.08 -18.61 -20.49
N GLY A 96 -5.82 -19.12 -19.50
CA GLY A 96 -5.91 -18.49 -18.17
C GLY A 96 -7.20 -18.79 -17.40
N GLY A 97 -7.18 -18.50 -16.09
CA GLY A 97 -8.38 -18.48 -15.26
C GLY A 97 -9.25 -17.27 -15.56
N THR A 98 -10.55 -17.37 -15.27
CA THR A 98 -11.50 -16.24 -15.40
C THR A 98 -11.36 -15.21 -14.28
N THR A 99 -10.75 -15.58 -13.14
CA THR A 99 -10.54 -14.71 -11.96
C THR A 99 -9.92 -13.37 -12.35
N ARG A 100 -8.95 -13.37 -13.28
CA ARG A 100 -8.20 -12.17 -13.71
C ARG A 100 -9.07 -11.02 -14.23
N PHE A 101 -10.26 -11.32 -14.74
CA PHE A 101 -11.24 -10.29 -15.14
C PHE A 101 -12.05 -9.74 -13.95
N SER A 102 -12.32 -10.56 -12.93
CA SER A 102 -12.88 -10.07 -11.66
C SER A 102 -11.87 -9.21 -10.90
N GLU A 103 -10.59 -9.58 -10.90
CA GLU A 103 -9.49 -8.82 -10.32
C GLU A 103 -9.32 -7.45 -11.00
N LEU A 104 -9.37 -7.39 -12.35
CA LEU A 104 -9.41 -6.12 -13.07
C LEU A 104 -10.63 -5.27 -12.69
N GLY A 105 -11.80 -5.88 -12.48
CA GLY A 105 -13.00 -5.20 -11.99
C GLY A 105 -12.78 -4.57 -10.59
N MET A 106 -12.13 -5.30 -9.68
CA MET A 106 -11.75 -4.79 -8.35
C MET A 106 -10.76 -3.62 -8.45
N ALA A 107 -9.78 -3.71 -9.34
CA ALA A 107 -8.78 -2.66 -9.56
C ALA A 107 -9.35 -1.38 -10.20
N LEU A 108 -10.26 -1.53 -11.17
CA LEU A 108 -11.01 -0.42 -11.78
C LEU A 108 -11.89 0.30 -10.74
N GLY A 109 -12.66 -0.47 -9.95
CA GLY A 109 -13.53 0.06 -8.89
C GLY A 109 -12.78 0.66 -7.70
N SER A 110 -11.49 0.34 -7.51
CA SER A 110 -10.69 0.82 -6.38
C SER A 110 -10.20 2.26 -6.56
N ARG A 111 -10.35 3.05 -5.49
CA ARG A 111 -9.73 4.39 -5.33
C ARG A 111 -8.26 4.31 -4.89
N LYS A 112 -7.80 3.17 -4.37
CA LYS A 112 -6.39 2.95 -3.98
C LYS A 112 -5.53 2.80 -5.23
N VAL A 113 -5.91 1.89 -6.14
CA VAL A 113 -5.23 1.66 -7.43
C VAL A 113 -5.18 2.95 -8.26
N LYS A 114 -3.98 3.40 -8.60
CA LYS A 114 -3.69 4.65 -9.34
C LYS A 114 -3.44 4.41 -10.82
N ARG A 115 -2.71 3.35 -11.17
CA ARG A 115 -2.43 2.95 -12.56
C ARG A 115 -2.84 1.50 -12.80
N ILE A 116 -3.31 1.22 -14.00
CA ILE A 116 -3.73 -0.11 -14.44
C ILE A 116 -3.06 -0.40 -15.77
N PHE A 117 -2.27 -1.46 -15.84
CA PHE A 117 -1.59 -1.89 -17.06
C PHE A 117 -2.16 -3.20 -17.59
N ILE A 118 -2.48 -3.25 -18.88
CA ILE A 118 -2.70 -4.51 -19.62
C ILE A 118 -1.46 -4.76 -20.47
N VAL A 119 -0.83 -5.92 -20.30
CA VAL A 119 0.51 -6.19 -20.85
C VAL A 119 0.48 -7.39 -21.79
N GLY A 120 0.89 -7.18 -23.04
CA GLY A 120 1.04 -8.25 -24.02
C GLY A 120 -0.13 -8.40 -25.02
N PRO A 121 -0.05 -9.39 -25.92
CA PRO A 121 -1.06 -9.62 -26.95
C PRO A 121 -2.39 -10.06 -26.32
N GLY A 122 -3.49 -9.51 -26.84
CA GLY A 122 -4.84 -9.72 -26.28
C GLY A 122 -5.54 -8.44 -25.81
N GLU A 123 -4.98 -7.27 -26.08
CA GLU A 123 -5.48 -5.92 -25.74
C GLU A 123 -6.94 -5.59 -26.14
N ASN A 124 -7.61 -6.47 -26.90
CA ASN A 124 -9.00 -6.31 -27.35
C ASN A 124 -9.96 -7.38 -26.76
N ARG A 125 -9.51 -8.21 -25.80
CA ARG A 125 -10.31 -9.33 -25.24
C ARG A 125 -11.44 -8.91 -24.30
N SER A 126 -11.43 -7.68 -23.78
CA SER A 126 -12.48 -7.14 -22.92
C SER A 126 -12.70 -5.66 -23.19
N VAL A 127 -13.95 -5.20 -23.12
CA VAL A 127 -14.30 -3.77 -23.16
C VAL A 127 -13.64 -2.99 -22.01
N SER A 128 -13.38 -3.65 -20.87
CA SER A 128 -12.67 -3.07 -19.72
C SER A 128 -11.24 -2.65 -20.03
N PHE A 129 -10.63 -3.16 -21.11
CA PHE A 129 -9.27 -2.75 -21.51
C PHE A 129 -9.25 -1.37 -22.20
N PHE A 130 -10.42 -0.81 -22.53
CA PHE A 130 -10.58 0.53 -23.12
C PHE A 130 -11.07 1.58 -22.11
N ASP A 131 -11.09 1.25 -20.81
CA ASP A 131 -11.39 2.22 -19.77
C ASP A 131 -10.27 3.31 -19.73
N PRO A 132 -10.60 4.61 -19.55
CA PRO A 132 -9.59 5.68 -19.54
C PRO A 132 -8.50 5.56 -18.47
N LYS A 133 -8.70 4.76 -17.41
CA LYS A 133 -7.70 4.46 -16.36
C LYS A 133 -6.69 3.39 -16.80
N VAL A 134 -6.92 2.74 -17.94
CA VAL A 134 -6.16 1.58 -18.41
C VAL A 134 -5.13 1.97 -19.47
N GLU A 135 -3.88 1.71 -19.14
CA GLU A 135 -2.74 1.85 -20.05
C GLU A 135 -2.43 0.47 -20.65
N ARG A 136 -2.22 0.41 -21.96
CA ARG A 136 -2.02 -0.86 -22.70
C ARG A 136 -0.59 -0.90 -23.25
N LEU A 137 0.18 -1.88 -22.80
CA LEU A 137 1.60 -2.06 -23.11
C LEU A 137 1.78 -3.33 -23.94
N LYS A 138 2.71 -3.31 -24.88
CA LYS A 138 2.93 -4.39 -25.85
C LYS A 138 3.67 -5.58 -25.25
N SER A 139 4.49 -5.36 -24.22
CA SER A 139 5.31 -6.42 -23.63
C SER A 139 5.71 -6.14 -22.18
N PRO A 140 6.17 -7.17 -21.43
CA PRO A 140 6.73 -7.01 -20.08
C PRO A 140 7.85 -5.99 -19.98
N GLU A 141 8.71 -5.87 -21.00
CA GLU A 141 9.84 -4.94 -20.99
C GLU A 141 9.36 -3.48 -20.99
N GLU A 142 8.25 -3.17 -21.68
CA GLU A 142 7.60 -1.85 -21.67
C GLU A 142 6.96 -1.54 -20.30
N LEU A 143 6.48 -2.56 -19.57
CA LEU A 143 6.04 -2.42 -18.18
C LEU A 143 7.23 -2.06 -17.27
N ILE A 144 8.33 -2.82 -17.37
CA ILE A 144 9.56 -2.59 -16.58
C ILE A 144 10.10 -1.18 -16.82
N GLU A 145 10.14 -0.72 -18.08
CA GLU A 145 10.48 0.68 -18.40
C GLU A 145 9.51 1.67 -17.75
N ASN A 146 8.20 1.47 -17.89
CA ASN A 146 7.18 2.34 -17.31
C ASN A 146 7.23 2.42 -15.78
N ILE A 147 7.56 1.32 -15.10
CA ILE A 147 7.77 1.29 -13.64
C ILE A 147 9.08 1.99 -13.27
N SER A 148 10.18 1.76 -14.00
CA SER A 148 11.48 2.42 -13.72
C SER A 148 11.45 3.95 -13.84
N LEU A 149 10.55 4.49 -14.68
CA LEU A 149 10.31 5.93 -14.82
C LEU A 149 9.52 6.53 -13.63
N ILE A 150 8.85 5.69 -12.83
CA ILE A 150 8.25 6.11 -11.56
C ILE A 150 9.37 6.31 -10.56
N LYS A 151 9.83 7.57 -10.42
CA LYS A 151 10.89 7.95 -9.48
C LYS A 151 10.52 7.56 -8.04
N THR A 152 11.04 6.43 -7.58
CA THR A 152 11.08 6.06 -6.16
C THR A 152 11.96 7.06 -5.43
N GLN A 153 11.35 8.11 -4.86
CA GLN A 153 12.09 8.94 -3.91
C GLN A 153 12.33 8.13 -2.64
N LYS A 154 13.46 8.37 -1.99
CA LYS A 154 13.76 7.74 -0.70
C LYS A 154 12.59 7.98 0.26
N PRO A 155 12.02 6.93 0.89
CA PRO A 155 10.82 7.08 1.70
C PRO A 155 11.04 8.10 2.83
N LEU A 156 10.01 8.91 3.08
CA LEU A 156 10.11 10.06 3.99
C LEU A 156 10.52 9.63 5.41
N LEU A 157 10.05 8.47 5.85
CA LEU A 157 10.42 7.80 7.08
C LEU A 157 11.19 6.50 6.76
N THR A 158 12.09 6.09 7.65
CA THR A 158 12.63 4.72 7.59
C THR A 158 11.58 3.70 8.06
N GLU A 159 11.74 2.43 7.72
CA GLU A 159 10.90 1.32 8.21
C GLU A 159 10.73 1.35 9.74
N ARG A 160 11.84 1.45 10.49
CA ARG A 160 11.82 1.58 11.96
C ARG A 160 11.09 2.84 12.46
N GLN A 161 11.08 3.93 11.68
CA GLN A 161 10.29 5.13 12.01
C GLN A 161 8.81 4.94 11.68
N LEU A 162 8.47 4.13 10.68
CA LEU A 162 7.09 3.77 10.35
C LEU A 162 6.49 2.87 11.42
N GLU A 163 7.20 1.84 11.89
CA GLU A 163 6.81 1.01 13.03
C GLU A 163 6.48 1.85 14.27
N VAL A 164 7.42 2.72 14.68
CA VAL A 164 7.24 3.63 15.84
C VAL A 164 6.05 4.57 15.62
N LEU A 165 5.82 5.07 14.40
CA LEU A 165 4.69 5.91 14.06
C LEU A 165 3.35 5.16 14.17
N ILE A 166 3.27 3.91 13.67
CA ILE A 166 2.05 3.10 13.73
C ILE A 166 1.67 2.84 15.19
N LEU A 167 2.60 2.35 16.02
CA LEU A 167 2.32 2.10 17.44
C LEU A 167 1.98 3.39 18.21
N TYR A 168 2.63 4.51 17.86
CA TYR A 168 2.30 5.82 18.43
C TYR A 168 0.91 6.33 17.98
N ALA A 169 0.48 6.00 16.76
CA ALA A 169 -0.84 6.33 16.22
C ALA A 169 -1.95 5.47 16.85
N GLN A 170 -1.67 4.19 17.13
CA GLN A 170 -2.51 3.28 17.93
C GLN A 170 -2.67 3.73 19.39
N GLY A 171 -1.97 4.78 19.81
CA GLY A 171 -2.12 5.38 21.13
C GLY A 171 -1.13 4.90 22.19
N LYS A 172 -0.23 3.96 21.85
CA LYS A 172 0.75 3.39 22.78
C LYS A 172 1.72 4.44 23.31
N ILE A 173 2.02 4.39 24.61
CA ILE A 173 3.00 5.27 25.24
C ILE A 173 4.42 4.85 24.87
N ILE A 174 5.39 5.76 25.04
CA ILE A 174 6.79 5.56 24.61
C ILE A 174 7.41 4.29 25.22
N GLN A 175 7.00 3.91 26.44
CA GLN A 175 7.46 2.67 27.07
C GLN A 175 6.89 1.41 26.40
N GLU A 176 5.58 1.35 26.15
CA GLU A 176 4.95 0.23 25.45
C GLU A 176 5.55 0.03 24.04
N ILE A 177 5.81 1.12 23.31
CA ILE A 177 6.50 1.08 22.01
C ILE A 177 7.93 0.54 22.14
N ALA A 178 8.64 0.91 23.21
CA ALA A 178 10.01 0.46 23.46
C ALA A 178 10.04 -1.05 23.75
N ASP A 179 9.11 -1.52 24.57
CA ASP A 179 8.99 -2.92 24.97
C ASP A 179 8.57 -3.81 23.77
N GLU A 180 7.58 -3.37 22.99
CA GLU A 180 7.06 -4.11 21.81
C GLU A 180 8.05 -4.18 20.65
N LEU A 181 8.84 -3.13 20.42
CA LEU A 181 9.89 -3.13 19.39
C LEU A 181 11.25 -3.64 19.90
N ASN A 182 11.35 -4.02 21.19
CA ASN A 182 12.58 -4.44 21.87
C ASN A 182 13.76 -3.45 21.67
N ILE A 183 13.49 -2.16 21.90
CA ILE A 183 14.47 -1.07 21.80
C ILE A 183 14.41 -0.18 23.05
N SER A 184 15.43 0.66 23.27
CA SER A 184 15.40 1.54 24.45
C SER A 184 14.34 2.65 24.34
N PHE A 185 13.79 3.06 25.48
CA PHE A 185 12.92 4.24 25.61
C PHE A 185 13.53 5.51 24.95
N ASN A 186 14.84 5.68 25.05
CA ASN A 186 15.56 6.79 24.42
C ASN A 186 15.64 6.63 22.89
N THR A 187 15.70 5.40 22.37
CA THR A 187 15.65 5.10 20.94
C THR A 187 14.27 5.47 20.36
N VAL A 188 13.18 5.17 21.07
CA VAL A 188 11.83 5.61 20.65
C VAL A 188 11.72 7.14 20.64
N LYS A 189 12.21 7.82 21.67
CA LYS A 189 12.27 9.30 21.70
C LYS A 189 13.13 9.88 20.58
N ALA A 190 14.23 9.21 20.23
CA ALA A 190 15.07 9.59 19.10
C ALA A 190 14.29 9.49 17.78
N HIS A 191 13.64 8.35 17.51
CA HIS A 191 12.81 8.16 16.33
C HIS A 191 11.68 9.19 16.22
N LEU A 192 11.04 9.58 17.33
CA LEU A 192 9.98 10.59 17.33
C LEU A 192 10.48 12.02 17.15
N TYR A 193 11.50 12.45 17.92
CA TYR A 193 11.75 13.86 18.22
C TYR A 193 13.18 14.38 17.94
N GLN A 194 14.13 13.52 17.57
CA GLN A 194 15.53 13.95 17.36
C GLN A 194 15.66 14.89 16.16
N SER A 195 16.45 15.94 16.29
CA SER A 195 16.69 16.89 15.19
C SER A 195 17.70 16.37 14.16
N PHE A 196 18.72 15.63 14.60
CA PHE A 196 19.74 15.05 13.72
C PHE A 196 20.29 13.71 14.28
N PRO A 197 20.20 12.59 13.52
CA PRO A 197 19.40 12.43 12.31
C PRO A 197 17.92 12.75 12.59
N PRO A 198 17.16 13.26 11.62
CA PRO A 198 15.81 13.75 11.86
C PRO A 198 14.84 12.62 12.19
N GLY A 199 14.10 12.79 13.29
CA GLY A 199 12.96 11.98 13.71
C GLY A 199 11.71 12.24 12.88
N ILE A 200 10.64 11.52 13.21
CA ILE A 200 9.33 11.57 12.55
C ILE A 200 8.78 12.99 12.53
N CYS A 201 8.82 13.72 13.66
CA CYS A 201 8.28 15.08 13.72
C CYS A 201 8.97 16.02 12.73
N GLN A 202 10.31 16.02 12.70
CA GLN A 202 11.11 16.82 11.76
C GLN A 202 10.82 16.43 10.30
N ARG A 203 10.72 15.13 10.00
CA ARG A 203 10.43 14.62 8.64
C ARG A 203 9.04 14.99 8.15
N LEU A 204 8.06 15.02 9.04
CA LEU A 204 6.71 15.52 8.77
C LEU A 204 6.64 17.07 8.72
N GLY A 205 7.72 17.80 8.98
CA GLY A 205 7.71 19.27 9.06
C GLY A 205 7.04 19.82 10.33
N ILE A 206 6.78 18.97 11.31
CA ILE A 206 6.20 19.33 12.61
C ILE A 206 7.33 19.82 13.51
N GLY A 207 7.58 21.13 13.46
CA GLY A 207 8.57 21.78 14.31
C GLY A 207 8.24 21.67 15.80
N GLN A 208 9.26 21.78 16.65
CA GLN A 208 9.11 21.88 18.11
C GLN A 208 8.37 23.17 18.46
N THR A 209 7.05 23.08 18.64
CA THR A 209 6.23 24.20 19.10
C THR A 209 6.66 24.64 20.50
N ARG A 210 6.65 25.95 20.78
CA ARG A 210 6.93 26.50 22.13
C ARG A 210 5.89 26.08 23.18
N ILE A 211 4.77 25.50 22.76
CA ILE A 211 3.79 24.84 23.62
C ILE A 211 4.32 23.45 23.97
N LYS A 212 4.42 23.14 25.28
CA LYS A 212 4.81 21.80 25.76
C LYS A 212 3.87 20.75 25.18
N GLY A 213 4.42 19.89 24.31
CA GLY A 213 3.70 18.80 23.66
C GLY A 213 3.50 19.05 22.17
N ILE A 214 4.32 18.40 21.36
CA ILE A 214 3.89 18.00 20.02
C ILE A 214 2.72 17.05 20.24
N THR A 215 1.51 17.44 19.85
CA THR A 215 0.33 16.61 20.05
C THR A 215 0.42 15.39 19.14
N ARG A 216 0.30 14.18 19.72
CA ARG A 216 0.20 12.90 18.99
C ARG A 216 -0.77 13.03 17.81
N THR A 217 -1.92 13.65 18.06
CA THR A 217 -2.94 14.01 17.09
C THR A 217 -2.39 14.67 15.83
N ARG A 218 -1.48 15.65 15.94
CA ARG A 218 -0.92 16.35 14.77
C ARG A 218 0.00 15.43 13.95
N VAL A 219 0.83 14.63 14.63
CA VAL A 219 1.71 13.63 13.97
C VAL A 219 0.87 12.61 13.19
N VAL A 220 -0.21 12.11 13.81
CA VAL A 220 -1.13 11.14 13.20
C VAL A 220 -1.92 11.74 12.03
N ILE A 221 -2.48 12.94 12.19
CA ILE A 221 -3.22 13.64 11.11
C ILE A 221 -2.31 13.90 9.91
N GLU A 222 -1.10 14.43 10.13
CA GLU A 222 -0.16 14.73 9.05
C GLU A 222 0.29 13.45 8.31
N ALA A 223 0.51 12.35 9.04
CA ALA A 223 0.86 11.07 8.46
C ALA A 223 -0.30 10.46 7.63
N LEU A 224 -1.54 10.55 8.12
CA LEU A 224 -2.74 10.11 7.40
C LEU A 224 -2.98 10.97 6.13
N GLN A 225 -2.85 12.29 6.24
CA GLN A 225 -3.05 13.22 5.11
C GLN A 225 -2.04 13.00 3.98
N ARG A 226 -0.82 12.59 4.31
CA ARG A 226 0.23 12.25 3.33
C ARG A 226 0.20 10.80 2.86
N GLY A 227 -0.72 9.97 3.35
CA GLY A 227 -0.80 8.54 3.01
C GLY A 227 0.37 7.70 3.53
N ILE A 228 1.10 8.19 4.55
CA ILE A 228 2.24 7.49 5.16
C ILE A 228 1.77 6.33 6.04
N ILE A 229 0.59 6.47 6.64
CA ILE A 229 -0.16 5.44 7.35
C ILE A 229 -1.63 5.51 6.93
N SER A 230 -2.36 4.42 7.09
CA SER A 230 -3.81 4.31 6.84
C SER A 230 -4.61 4.16 8.14
N LEU A 231 -5.94 4.33 8.06
CA LEU A 231 -6.83 4.02 9.19
C LEU A 231 -6.83 2.53 9.52
N ASP A 232 -6.67 1.67 8.51
CA ASP A 232 -6.60 0.22 8.68
C ASP A 232 -5.44 -0.12 9.64
N GLU A 233 -4.21 0.34 9.35
CA GLU A 233 -3.01 0.12 10.18
C GLU A 233 -3.10 0.70 11.62
N ILE A 234 -3.97 1.69 11.85
CA ILE A 234 -4.24 2.25 13.18
C ILE A 234 -5.26 1.40 13.95
N ILE A 235 -6.19 0.72 13.26
CA ILE A 235 -7.30 -0.03 13.88
C ILE A 235 -6.95 -1.52 14.01
N THR A 236 -6.29 -2.12 13.02
CA THR A 236 -5.79 -3.50 13.12
C THR A 236 -4.44 -3.55 13.79
N SER A 237 -4.42 -3.97 15.05
CA SER A 237 -3.22 -4.55 15.64
C SER A 237 -3.04 -5.97 15.09
N PRO A 238 -1.89 -6.33 14.48
CA PRO A 238 -1.61 -7.71 14.06
C PRO A 238 -1.47 -8.70 15.24
N TYR A 239 -1.61 -8.23 16.49
CA TYR A 239 -1.48 -9.03 17.71
C TYR A 239 -2.78 -9.18 18.52
N HIS A 240 -3.95 -8.78 17.99
CA HIS A 240 -5.23 -8.82 18.72
C HIS A 240 -6.26 -9.88 18.26
N GLU A 241 -5.88 -10.88 17.47
CA GLU A 241 -6.76 -12.04 17.17
C GLU A 241 -6.79 -13.13 18.26
N THR A 242 -5.86 -13.12 19.22
CA THR A 242 -5.88 -14.05 20.37
C THR A 242 -6.43 -13.39 21.63
N SER A 243 -7.76 -13.45 21.85
CA SER A 243 -8.46 -13.39 23.16
C SER A 243 -10.00 -13.29 23.03
N ARG A 244 -10.62 -14.07 22.14
CA ARG A 244 -12.09 -14.31 22.16
C ARG A 244 -12.43 -15.76 21.85
N GLU A 245 -11.80 -16.69 22.56
CA GLU A 245 -12.53 -17.89 22.96
C GLU A 245 -13.58 -17.43 23.98
N HIS A 246 -14.82 -17.25 23.53
CA HIS A 246 -15.94 -17.32 24.45
C HIS A 246 -16.11 -18.79 24.80
N SER A 247 -15.90 -19.11 26.06
CA SER A 247 -16.40 -20.34 26.66
C SER A 247 -17.92 -20.36 26.47
N GLU A 248 -18.40 -21.15 25.52
CA GLU A 248 -19.75 -21.70 25.62
C GLU A 248 -19.72 -22.62 26.84
N VAL A 249 -20.31 -22.12 27.93
CA VAL A 249 -20.54 -22.88 29.14
C VAL A 249 -21.68 -23.84 28.81
N ASP A 250 -21.42 -25.15 28.89
CA ASP A 250 -22.46 -26.16 28.94
C ASP A 250 -23.34 -25.87 30.17
N ASP A 251 -24.57 -25.42 29.95
CA ASP A 251 -25.62 -25.40 30.96
C ASP A 251 -26.97 -25.85 30.36
N TRP A 252 -27.53 -26.83 31.07
CA TRP A 252 -28.69 -27.71 30.87
C TRP A 252 -29.99 -27.10 30.31
#